data_AF-A0A8T1GX14-F1
#
_entry.id   AF-A0A8T1GX14-F1
#
_cell.length_a   1.000
_cell.length_b   1.000
_cell.length_c   1.000
_cell.angle_alpha   90.00
_cell.angle_beta   90.00
_cell.angle_gamma   90.00
#
_symmetry.space_group_name_H-M   'P 1'
#
loop_
_entity.id
_entity.type
_entity.pdbx_description
1 polymer ?
#
loop_
_entity_poly.entity_id
_entity_poly.type
_entity_poly.pdbx_seq_one_letter_code
_entity_poly.pdbx_strand_id
1 'polypeptide(L)'
;MDELIAASQARLEQEDAVRLRKGDLKEDIDRDSPWVKRLGWVRHFGSRDLINIHDAAQWLRAREVTGRSAGRQEDEEAARERLLLRRLGESFDREVERCCWRLDSVPTETLQWLNSISSVTPSGVPFGRKGKEESMSQYKSVGHRYLSFCWKAYRIGRKEAFERWAIRFTDEQWSLLGDVAEEVESN
;
A
#
# COMPACT_ATOMS: atom_id res chain seq x y z
N MET A 1 -47.15 -11.43 3.13
CA MET A 1 -46.22 -11.69 4.25
C MET A 1 -44.85 -12.09 3.72
N ASP A 2 -44.76 -13.05 2.80
CA ASP A 2 -43.48 -13.50 2.25
C ASP A 2 -42.70 -12.43 1.47
N GLU A 3 -43.37 -11.54 0.71
CA GLU A 3 -42.70 -10.42 0.03
C GLU A 3 -42.09 -9.40 0.99
N LEU A 4 -42.73 -9.15 2.14
CA LEU A 4 -42.20 -8.26 3.19
C LEU A 4 -40.99 -8.88 3.88
N ILE A 5 -41.00 -10.21 4.09
CA ILE A 5 -39.87 -10.95 4.67
C ILE A 5 -38.69 -10.93 3.70
N ALA A 6 -38.91 -11.23 2.41
CA ALA A 6 -37.88 -11.19 1.37
C ALA A 6 -37.28 -9.78 1.20
N ALA A 7 -38.12 -8.74 1.20
CA ALA A 7 -37.64 -7.36 1.15
C ALA A 7 -36.82 -6.97 2.40
N SER A 8 -37.21 -7.45 3.58
CA SER A 8 -36.45 -7.21 4.81
C SER A 8 -35.10 -7.94 4.81
N GLN A 9 -35.05 -9.17 4.30
CA GLN A 9 -33.83 -9.97 4.16
C GLN A 9 -32.87 -9.33 3.16
N ALA A 10 -33.36 -8.92 2.00
CA ALA A 10 -32.56 -8.21 1.01
C ALA A 10 -31.97 -6.90 1.56
N ARG A 11 -32.73 -6.19 2.41
CA ARG A 11 -32.24 -4.99 3.10
C ARG A 11 -31.13 -5.32 4.11
N LEU A 12 -31.29 -6.37 4.90
CA LEU A 12 -30.27 -6.83 5.85
C LEU A 12 -28.98 -7.27 5.15
N GLU A 13 -29.10 -8.00 4.03
CA GLU A 13 -27.96 -8.41 3.21
C GLU A 13 -27.22 -7.20 2.61
N GLN A 14 -27.97 -6.16 2.18
CA GLN A 14 -27.36 -4.90 1.74
C GLN A 14 -26.64 -4.18 2.88
N GLU A 15 -27.24 -4.12 4.07
CA GLU A 15 -26.63 -3.52 5.26
C GLU A 15 -25.35 -4.25 5.67
N ASP A 16 -25.35 -5.58 5.65
CA ASP A 16 -24.16 -6.40 5.92
C ASP A 16 -23.08 -6.25 4.84
N ALA A 17 -23.46 -6.19 3.56
CA ALA A 17 -22.52 -5.95 2.47
C ALA A 17 -21.84 -4.57 2.58
N VAL A 18 -22.58 -3.54 3.00
CA VAL A 18 -22.05 -2.20 3.26
C VAL A 18 -21.12 -2.23 4.47
N ARG A 19 -21.47 -2.96 5.53
CA ARG A 19 -20.61 -3.13 6.72
C ARG A 19 -19.30 -3.83 6.38
N LEU A 20 -19.34 -4.89 5.57
CA LEU A 20 -18.14 -5.60 5.13
C LEU A 20 -17.20 -4.72 4.29
N ARG A 21 -17.74 -3.80 3.48
CA ARG A 21 -16.94 -2.86 2.68
C ARG A 21 -16.30 -1.74 3.49
N LYS A 22 -17.02 -1.19 4.47
CA LYS A 22 -16.56 -0.02 5.24
C LYS A 22 -15.84 -0.39 6.53
N GLY A 23 -15.97 -1.64 6.99
CA GLY A 23 -15.56 -2.06 8.31
C GLY A 23 -16.48 -1.51 9.41
N ASP A 24 -16.20 -1.90 10.65
CA ASP A 24 -16.90 -1.33 11.81
C ASP A 24 -16.34 0.07 12.11
N LEU A 25 -17.21 1.07 12.09
CA LEU A 25 -16.85 2.49 12.29
C LEU A 25 -16.79 2.90 13.77
N LYS A 26 -17.01 1.96 14.70
CA LYS A 26 -17.02 2.21 16.15
C LYS A 26 -15.63 1.89 16.72
N GLU A 27 -14.95 2.92 17.23
CA GLU A 27 -13.57 2.82 17.77
C GLU A 27 -13.43 1.98 19.06
N ASP A 28 -14.50 1.36 19.57
CA ASP A 28 -14.54 0.65 20.85
C ASP A 28 -14.94 -0.83 20.79
N ILE A 29 -15.26 -1.39 19.61
CA ILE A 29 -15.66 -2.80 19.54
C ILE A 29 -14.42 -3.69 19.43
N ASP A 30 -14.01 -4.22 20.58
CA ASP A 30 -13.21 -5.42 20.97
C ASP A 30 -12.46 -6.29 19.92
N ARG A 31 -12.05 -5.73 18.78
CA ARG A 31 -11.34 -6.44 17.70
C ARG A 31 -10.24 -5.63 17.01
N ASP A 32 -10.17 -4.32 17.26
CA ASP A 32 -9.08 -3.51 16.74
C ASP A 32 -7.81 -3.73 17.56
N SER A 33 -6.75 -4.19 16.89
CA SER A 33 -5.45 -4.34 17.54
C SER A 33 -5.04 -3.00 18.18
N PRO A 34 -4.27 -3.01 19.29
CA PRO A 34 -3.76 -1.78 19.90
C PRO A 34 -3.05 -0.86 18.88
N TRP A 35 -2.52 -1.45 17.81
CA TRP A 35 -1.85 -0.75 16.72
C TRP A 35 -2.83 -0.01 15.80
N VAL A 36 -3.97 -0.62 15.46
CA VAL A 36 -5.05 0.01 14.67
C VAL A 36 -5.62 1.21 15.44
N LYS A 37 -5.83 1.06 16.75
CA LYS A 37 -6.25 2.15 17.64
C LYS A 37 -5.21 3.27 17.71
N ARG A 38 -3.93 2.91 17.92
CA ARG A 38 -2.83 3.87 18.00
C ARG A 38 -2.67 4.70 16.72
N LEU A 39 -2.86 4.08 15.55
CA LEU A 39 -2.74 4.77 14.27
C LEU A 39 -4.03 5.47 13.83
N GLY A 40 -5.14 5.29 14.53
CA GLY A 40 -6.41 5.96 14.22
C GLY A 40 -6.95 5.62 12.83
N TRP A 41 -6.81 4.37 12.38
CA TRP A 41 -7.22 3.96 11.03
C TRP A 41 -8.70 4.18 10.76
N VAL A 42 -9.55 3.88 11.76
CA VAL A 42 -11.01 4.10 11.69
C VAL A 42 -11.31 5.58 11.43
N ARG A 43 -10.70 6.49 12.20
CA ARG A 43 -10.81 7.94 11.96
C ARG A 43 -10.21 8.39 10.63
N HIS A 44 -9.09 7.80 10.20
CA HIS A 44 -8.38 8.21 8.99
C HIS A 44 -9.18 7.90 7.73
N PHE A 45 -9.64 6.66 7.58
CA PHE A 45 -10.42 6.25 6.40
C PHE A 45 -11.90 6.63 6.53
N GLY A 46 -12.44 6.70 7.74
CA GLY A 46 -13.84 7.04 7.98
C GLY A 46 -14.77 6.07 7.27
N SER A 47 -15.82 6.58 6.62
CA SER A 47 -16.82 5.75 5.92
C SER A 47 -16.43 5.31 4.50
N ARG A 48 -15.14 5.39 4.14
CA ARG A 48 -14.65 5.04 2.80
C ARG A 48 -14.64 3.53 2.58
N ASP A 49 -14.65 3.11 1.32
CA ASP A 49 -14.64 1.70 0.94
C ASP A 49 -13.23 1.11 1.11
N LEU A 50 -13.05 0.27 2.14
CA LEU A 50 -11.77 -0.36 2.46
C LEU A 50 -11.36 -1.39 1.40
N ILE A 51 -12.31 -2.00 0.69
CA ILE A 51 -12.02 -2.90 -0.44
C ILE A 51 -11.42 -2.09 -1.58
N ASN A 52 -11.99 -0.92 -1.87
CA ASN A 52 -11.44 -0.03 -2.89
C ASN A 52 -10.01 0.42 -2.58
N ILE A 53 -9.72 0.71 -1.30
CA ILE A 53 -8.37 1.06 -0.83
C ILE A 53 -7.43 -0.14 -0.96
N HIS A 54 -7.87 -1.33 -0.55
CA HIS A 54 -7.10 -2.56 -0.68
C HIS A 54 -6.76 -2.85 -2.14
N ASP A 55 -7.73 -2.73 -3.05
CA ASP A 55 -7.55 -2.96 -4.49
C ASP A 55 -6.61 -1.93 -5.13
N ALA A 56 -6.61 -0.70 -4.64
CA ALA A 56 -5.64 0.31 -5.04
C ALA A 56 -4.22 -0.07 -4.59
N ALA A 57 -4.06 -0.62 -3.38
CA ALA A 57 -2.77 -1.06 -2.85
C ALA A 57 -2.27 -2.40 -3.44
N GLN A 58 -3.10 -3.14 -4.17
CA GLN A 58 -2.63 -4.32 -4.90
C GLN A 58 -1.62 -3.92 -5.96
N TRP A 59 -0.45 -4.59 -5.95
CA TRP A 59 0.67 -4.32 -6.85
C TRP A 59 0.32 -4.60 -8.32
N LEU A 60 0.58 -5.81 -8.78
CA LEU A 60 0.17 -6.29 -10.09
C LEU A 60 -1.07 -7.15 -9.88
N ARG A 61 -2.24 -6.68 -10.33
CA ARG A 61 -3.42 -7.54 -10.35
C ARG A 61 -3.12 -8.75 -11.22
N ALA A 62 -3.11 -9.94 -10.63
CA ALA A 62 -3.25 -11.19 -11.37
C ALA A 62 -4.70 -11.28 -11.85
N ARG A 63 -5.08 -10.47 -12.85
CA ARG A 63 -6.43 -10.54 -13.47
C ARG A 63 -6.55 -11.74 -14.41
N GLU A 64 -5.84 -12.84 -14.14
CA GLU A 64 -5.92 -14.09 -14.92
C GLU A 64 -7.03 -15.03 -14.45
N VAL A 65 -7.73 -14.77 -13.33
CA VAL A 65 -8.68 -15.76 -12.77
C VAL A 65 -10.16 -15.36 -12.82
N THR A 66 -10.50 -14.08 -13.02
CA THR A 66 -11.91 -13.67 -13.17
C THR A 66 -12.19 -13.26 -14.61
N GLY A 67 -12.47 -14.26 -15.44
CA GLY A 67 -12.90 -14.10 -16.82
C GLY A 67 -14.19 -13.29 -16.90
N ARG A 68 -14.08 -12.01 -17.24
CA ARG A 68 -15.12 -11.20 -17.86
C ARG A 68 -14.43 -10.26 -18.84
N SER A 69 -14.74 -10.46 -20.11
CA SER A 69 -14.24 -9.68 -21.25
C SER A 69 -14.39 -8.19 -20.98
N ALA A 70 -13.28 -7.56 -20.61
CA ALA A 70 -13.14 -6.12 -20.76
C ALA A 70 -12.76 -5.85 -22.21
N GLY A 71 -13.16 -4.70 -22.74
CA GLY A 71 -12.86 -4.34 -24.12
C GLY A 71 -11.34 -4.28 -24.36
N ARG A 72 -10.94 -4.47 -25.62
CA ARG A 72 -9.54 -4.46 -26.09
C ARG A 72 -8.73 -3.26 -25.58
N GLN A 73 -9.35 -2.10 -25.41
CA GLN A 73 -8.73 -0.87 -24.90
C GLN A 73 -8.50 -0.89 -23.37
N GLU A 74 -9.41 -1.45 -22.58
CA GLU A 74 -9.22 -1.60 -21.13
C GLU A 74 -8.11 -2.61 -20.85
N ASP A 75 -7.96 -3.61 -21.71
CA ASP A 75 -6.84 -4.55 -21.67
C ASP A 75 -5.50 -3.88 -22.03
N GLU A 76 -5.48 -2.93 -22.97
CA GLU A 76 -4.29 -2.14 -23.33
C GLU A 76 -3.86 -1.17 -22.21
N GLU A 77 -4.81 -0.44 -21.60
CA GLU A 77 -4.52 0.44 -20.46
C GLU A 77 -4.04 -0.35 -19.24
N ALA A 78 -4.66 -1.50 -18.96
CA ALA A 78 -4.22 -2.39 -17.90
C ALA A 78 -2.85 -3.01 -18.19
N ALA A 79 -2.54 -3.33 -19.46
CA ALA A 79 -1.23 -3.81 -19.86
C ALA A 79 -0.16 -2.72 -19.69
N ARG A 80 -0.47 -1.47 -20.07
CA ARG A 80 0.41 -0.31 -19.85
C ARG A 80 0.65 -0.09 -18.36
N GLU A 81 -0.40 -0.11 -17.55
CA GLU A 81 -0.27 0.03 -16.08
C GLU A 81 0.65 -1.05 -15.50
N ARG A 82 0.45 -2.32 -15.87
CA ARG A 82 1.29 -3.43 -15.41
C ARG A 82 2.75 -3.26 -15.82
N LEU A 83 3.01 -2.78 -17.03
CA LEU A 83 4.36 -2.52 -17.53
C LEU A 83 5.05 -1.43 -16.69
N LEU A 84 4.37 -0.30 -16.47
CA LEU A 84 4.93 0.83 -15.70
C LEU A 84 5.16 0.45 -14.24
N LEU A 85 4.20 -0.25 -13.62
CA LEU A 85 4.38 -0.76 -12.25
C LEU A 85 5.55 -1.75 -12.19
N ARG A 86 5.70 -2.66 -13.15
CA ARG A 86 6.85 -3.57 -13.19
C ARG A 86 8.18 -2.80 -13.21
N ARG A 87 8.32 -1.80 -14.08
CA ARG A 87 9.53 -0.95 -14.16
C ARG A 87 9.81 -0.20 -12.87
N LEU A 88 8.76 0.33 -12.24
CA LEU A 88 8.87 0.99 -10.93
C LEU A 88 9.35 0.01 -9.85
N GLY A 89 8.82 -1.22 -9.84
CA GLY A 89 9.24 -2.27 -8.91
C GLY A 89 10.69 -2.70 -9.12
N GLU A 90 11.10 -2.92 -10.37
CA GLU A 90 12.50 -3.25 -10.71
C GLU A 90 13.47 -2.14 -10.26
N SER A 91 13.07 -0.87 -10.44
CA SER A 91 13.87 0.28 -9.99
C SER A 91 13.97 0.33 -8.47
N PHE A 92 12.85 0.09 -7.77
CA PHE A 92 12.82 0.00 -6.31
C PHE A 92 13.67 -1.15 -5.78
N ASP A 93 13.55 -2.35 -6.36
CA ASP A 93 14.32 -3.52 -5.96
C ASP A 93 15.82 -3.28 -6.12
N ARG A 94 16.23 -2.63 -7.21
CA ARG A 94 17.62 -2.22 -7.43
C ARG A 94 18.12 -1.24 -6.37
N GLU A 95 17.32 -0.25 -5.98
CA GLU A 95 17.71 0.69 -4.92
C GLU A 95 17.77 0.02 -3.54
N VAL A 96 16.84 -0.90 -3.24
CA VAL A 96 16.90 -1.72 -2.03
C VAL A 96 18.19 -2.54 -1.98
N GLU A 97 18.52 -3.23 -3.08
CA GLU A 97 19.75 -4.02 -3.18
C GLU A 97 21.01 -3.17 -3.05
N ARG A 98 21.03 -2.00 -3.71
CA ARG A 98 22.12 -1.03 -3.59
C ARG A 98 22.30 -0.57 -2.15
N CYS A 99 21.22 -0.26 -1.44
CA CYS A 99 21.25 0.12 -0.04
C CYS A 99 21.76 -1.03 0.84
N CYS A 100 21.28 -2.25 0.61
CA CYS A 100 21.73 -3.44 1.32
C CYS A 100 23.23 -3.70 1.11
N TRP A 101 23.73 -3.54 -0.11
CA TRP A 101 25.14 -3.72 -0.43
C TRP A 101 26.02 -2.65 0.25
N ARG A 102 25.55 -1.39 0.28
CA ARG A 102 26.27 -0.31 0.97
C ARG A 102 26.41 -0.55 2.47
N LEU A 103 25.45 -1.23 3.11
CA LEU A 103 25.55 -1.56 4.54
C LEU A 103 26.79 -2.39 4.85
N ASP A 104 27.21 -3.28 3.94
CA ASP A 104 28.40 -4.11 4.13
C ASP A 104 29.70 -3.30 4.12
N SER A 105 29.66 -2.08 3.59
CA SER A 105 30.79 -1.13 3.56
C SER A 105 30.80 -0.14 4.73
N VAL A 106 29.79 -0.16 5.60
CA VAL A 106 29.69 0.77 6.73
C VAL A 106 30.54 0.24 7.90
N PRO A 107 31.37 1.08 8.55
CA PRO A 107 32.14 0.68 9.73
C PRO A 107 31.27 0.09 10.83
N THR A 108 31.76 -0.95 11.51
CA THR A 108 31.01 -1.66 12.56
C THR A 108 30.57 -0.73 13.69
N GLU A 109 31.39 0.25 14.05
CA GLU A 109 31.09 1.24 15.08
C GLU A 109 29.87 2.07 14.68
N THR A 110 29.79 2.49 13.41
CA THR A 110 28.64 3.25 12.90
C THR A 110 27.38 2.38 12.92
N LEU A 111 27.49 1.11 12.55
CA LEU A 111 26.37 0.16 12.61
C LEU A 111 25.90 -0.10 14.04
N GLN A 112 26.81 -0.15 15.01
CA GLN A 112 26.49 -0.28 16.44
C GLN A 112 25.76 0.95 16.97
N TRP A 113 26.14 2.15 16.53
CA TRP A 113 25.41 3.38 16.83
C TRP A 113 24.02 3.41 16.19
N LEU A 114 23.90 3.01 14.92
CA LEU A 114 22.61 2.94 14.22
C LEU A 114 21.63 1.94 14.85
N ASN A 115 22.15 0.84 15.41
CA ASN A 115 21.32 -0.14 16.09
C ASN A 115 20.94 0.27 17.53
N SER A 116 21.50 1.37 18.04
CA SER A 116 21.23 1.81 19.39
C SER A 116 19.95 2.64 19.46
N ILE A 117 19.14 2.38 20.50
CA ILE A 117 18.00 3.22 20.85
C ILE A 117 18.47 4.47 21.62
N SER A 118 19.70 4.43 22.16
CA SER A 118 20.32 5.51 22.94
C SER A 118 21.27 6.32 22.05
N SER A 119 21.18 7.64 22.12
CA SER A 119 22.09 8.55 21.41
C SER A 119 23.48 8.65 22.04
N VAL A 120 23.69 8.09 23.23
CA VAL A 120 24.94 8.23 24.01
C VAL A 120 25.68 6.93 24.24
N THR A 121 25.10 5.79 23.91
CA THR A 121 25.73 4.47 24.08
C THR A 121 25.52 3.62 22.83
N PRO A 122 26.56 3.02 22.23
CA PRO A 122 26.40 2.13 21.10
C PRO A 122 25.79 0.79 21.52
N SER A 123 25.14 0.10 20.58
CA SER A 123 24.66 -1.27 20.78
C SER A 123 25.82 -2.26 20.70
N GLY A 124 25.76 -3.35 21.47
CA GLY A 124 26.74 -4.44 21.37
C GLY A 124 26.63 -5.21 20.04
N VAL A 125 25.50 -5.12 19.36
CA VAL A 125 25.23 -5.78 18.08
C VAL A 125 25.16 -4.73 16.97
N PRO A 126 25.90 -4.87 15.86
CA PRO A 126 25.80 -3.95 14.74
C PRO A 126 24.43 -4.05 14.05
N PHE A 127 23.95 -2.92 13.54
CA PHE A 127 22.81 -2.90 12.62
C PHE A 127 23.15 -3.71 11.38
N GLY A 128 22.21 -4.49 10.87
CA GLY A 128 22.47 -5.35 9.73
C GLY A 128 21.19 -5.85 9.08
N ARG A 129 21.36 -6.64 8.03
CA ARG A 129 20.25 -7.29 7.35
C ARG A 129 19.57 -8.24 8.34
N LYS A 130 18.24 -8.19 8.44
CA LYS A 130 17.49 -9.24 9.15
C LYS A 130 17.81 -10.56 8.47
N GLY A 131 18.39 -11.51 9.20
CA GLY A 131 19.09 -12.70 8.68
C GLY A 131 18.25 -13.76 7.95
N LYS A 132 17.10 -13.44 7.36
CA LYS A 132 16.35 -14.35 6.49
C LYS A 132 15.96 -13.63 5.21
N GLU A 133 16.34 -14.20 4.07
CA GLU A 133 15.94 -13.77 2.72
C GLU A 133 14.41 -13.57 2.62
N GLU A 134 13.64 -14.42 3.30
CA GLU A 134 12.18 -14.31 3.46
C GLU A 134 11.72 -12.96 4.07
N SER A 135 12.48 -12.40 5.01
CA SER A 135 12.16 -11.09 5.59
C SER A 135 12.38 -9.97 4.58
N MET A 136 13.45 -10.03 3.79
CA MET A 136 13.70 -9.05 2.73
C MET A 136 12.64 -9.11 1.63
N SER A 137 12.21 -10.32 1.24
CA SER A 137 11.10 -10.51 0.31
C SER A 137 9.79 -9.93 0.83
N GLN A 138 9.50 -10.07 2.13
CA GLN A 138 8.33 -9.43 2.74
C GLN A 138 8.43 -7.90 2.72
N TYR A 139 9.60 -7.34 3.06
CA TYR A 139 9.82 -5.89 2.98
C TYR A 139 9.64 -5.36 1.55
N LYS A 140 10.23 -6.03 0.56
CA LYS A 140 10.04 -5.69 -0.86
C LYS A 140 8.57 -5.75 -1.27
N SER A 141 7.85 -6.81 -0.86
CA SER A 141 6.41 -6.94 -1.13
C SER A 141 5.58 -5.80 -0.55
N VAL A 142 5.86 -5.38 0.69
CA VAL A 142 5.19 -4.22 1.31
C VAL A 142 5.55 -2.93 0.58
N GLY A 143 6.82 -2.74 0.22
CA GLY A 143 7.30 -1.61 -0.57
C GLY A 143 6.58 -1.49 -1.92
N HIS A 144 6.47 -2.61 -2.65
CA HIS A 144 5.70 -2.70 -3.89
C HIS A 144 4.25 -2.26 -3.69
N ARG A 145 3.53 -2.81 -2.71
CA ARG A 145 2.13 -2.40 -2.44
C ARG A 145 2.01 -0.90 -2.19
N TYR A 146 2.93 -0.34 -1.40
CA TYR A 146 2.95 1.09 -1.11
C TYR A 146 3.22 1.93 -2.37
N LEU A 147 4.18 1.52 -3.20
CA LEU A 147 4.48 2.19 -4.47
C LEU A 147 3.31 2.12 -5.46
N SER A 148 2.63 0.99 -5.58
CA SER A 148 1.42 0.89 -6.39
C SER A 148 0.34 1.84 -5.92
N PHE A 149 0.14 1.92 -4.59
CA PHE A 149 -0.85 2.81 -4.01
C PHE A 149 -0.52 4.28 -4.33
N CYS A 150 0.74 4.69 -4.18
CA CYS A 150 1.20 6.04 -4.51
C CYS A 150 1.07 6.33 -6.00
N TRP A 151 1.49 5.40 -6.86
CA TRP A 151 1.38 5.51 -8.31
C TRP A 151 -0.07 5.71 -8.76
N LYS A 152 -0.98 4.84 -8.32
CA LYS A 152 -2.39 4.95 -8.68
C LYS A 152 -3.01 6.23 -8.12
N ALA A 153 -2.58 6.67 -6.95
CA ALA A 153 -3.07 7.91 -6.35
C ALA A 153 -2.62 9.13 -7.16
N TYR A 154 -1.39 9.08 -7.67
CA TYR A 154 -0.88 10.07 -8.60
C TYR A 154 -1.71 10.10 -9.90
N ARG A 155 -1.98 8.94 -10.49
CA ARG A 155 -2.74 8.81 -11.75
C ARG A 155 -4.17 9.33 -11.70
N ILE A 156 -4.87 9.17 -10.56
CA ILE A 156 -6.25 9.69 -10.40
C ILE A 156 -6.29 11.15 -9.94
N GLY A 157 -5.15 11.72 -9.56
CA GLY A 157 -5.05 13.11 -9.10
C GLY A 157 -5.30 13.30 -7.60
N ARG A 158 -4.73 14.38 -7.05
CA ARG A 158 -4.72 14.68 -5.60
C ARG A 158 -6.11 14.68 -4.96
N LYS A 159 -7.07 15.33 -5.61
CA LYS A 159 -8.43 15.49 -5.09
C LYS A 159 -9.12 14.14 -4.98
N GLU A 160 -9.06 13.34 -6.05
CA GLU A 160 -9.71 12.03 -6.11
C GLU A 160 -9.05 11.04 -5.16
N ALA A 161 -7.71 11.05 -5.05
CA ALA A 161 -6.98 10.25 -4.08
C ALA A 161 -7.36 10.59 -2.62
N PHE A 162 -7.60 11.86 -2.31
CA PHE A 162 -8.06 12.25 -0.98
C PHE A 162 -9.50 11.83 -0.71
N GLU A 163 -10.40 12.04 -1.68
CA GLU A 163 -11.81 11.69 -1.55
C GLU A 163 -12.00 10.18 -1.40
N ARG A 164 -11.34 9.39 -2.26
CA ARG A 164 -11.52 7.93 -2.29
C ARG A 164 -10.69 7.20 -1.26
N TRP A 165 -9.44 7.63 -1.00
CA TRP A 165 -8.47 6.86 -0.22
C TRP A 165 -7.88 7.60 0.98
N ALA A 166 -8.36 8.82 1.27
CA ALA A 166 -7.87 9.65 2.38
C ALA A 166 -6.37 10.03 2.31
N ILE A 167 -5.73 9.84 1.16
CA ILE A 167 -4.32 10.17 0.96
C ILE A 167 -4.16 11.66 0.70
N ARG A 168 -3.16 12.28 1.32
CA ARG A 168 -2.71 13.63 0.98
C ARG A 168 -1.21 13.62 0.78
N PHE A 169 -0.79 14.11 -0.37
CA PHE A 169 0.60 14.43 -0.65
C PHE A 169 0.84 15.92 -0.43
N THR A 170 2.00 16.27 0.10
CA THR A 170 2.49 17.64 0.07
C THR A 170 2.82 18.06 -1.37
N ASP A 171 2.97 19.35 -1.62
CA ASP A 171 3.36 19.84 -2.95
C ASP A 171 4.68 19.23 -3.42
N GLU A 172 5.65 19.15 -2.51
CA GLU A 172 6.95 18.52 -2.74
C GLU A 172 6.81 17.04 -3.08
N GLN A 173 6.08 16.26 -2.27
CA GLN A 173 5.86 14.83 -2.52
C GLN A 173 5.18 14.59 -3.88
N TRP A 174 4.24 15.45 -4.25
CA TRP A 174 3.56 15.33 -5.54
C TRP A 174 4.47 15.69 -6.71
N SER A 175 5.33 16.68 -6.57
CA SER A 175 6.34 17.02 -7.58
C SER A 175 7.27 15.83 -7.82
N LEU A 176 7.80 15.24 -6.74
CA LEU A 176 8.68 14.08 -6.81
C LEU A 176 7.99 12.86 -7.44
N LEU A 177 6.70 12.65 -7.16
CA LEU A 177 5.92 11.62 -7.85
C LEU A 177 5.76 11.90 -9.34
N GLY A 178 5.70 13.17 -9.73
CA GLY A 178 5.73 13.59 -11.13
C GLY A 178 7.03 13.22 -11.83
N ASP A 179 8.17 13.55 -11.20
CA ASP A 179 9.50 13.21 -11.72
C ASP A 179 9.62 11.68 -11.93
N VAL A 180 9.22 10.89 -10.93
CA VAL A 180 9.20 9.42 -11.02
C VAL A 180 8.28 8.93 -12.16
N ALA A 181 7.13 9.57 -12.35
CA ALA A 181 6.21 9.20 -13.42
C ALA A 181 6.80 9.48 -14.81
N GLU A 182 7.45 10.62 -14.99
CA GLU A 182 8.15 10.95 -16.23
C GLU A 182 9.28 9.97 -16.51
N GLU A 183 10.10 9.61 -15.52
CA GLU A 183 11.20 8.66 -15.67
C GLU A 183 10.72 7.24 -16.02
N VAL A 184 9.65 6.77 -15.38
CA VAL A 184 9.11 5.41 -15.62
C VAL A 184 8.43 5.32 -16.98
N GLU A 185 7.81 6.39 -17.46
CA GLU A 185 7.19 6.47 -18.78
C GLU A 185 8.20 6.66 -19.92
N SER A 186 9.38 7.24 -19.63
CA SER A 186 10.42 7.53 -20.64
C SER A 186 11.42 6.39 -20.89
N ASN A 187 11.52 5.42 -19.98
CA ASN A 187 12.31 4.18 -20.16
C ASN A 187 11.57 3.11 -20.97
#